data_AF-A0A2D4SLM2-F1
#
_entry.id   AF-A0A2D4SLM2-F1
#
_cell.length_a   1.000
_cell.length_b   1.000
_cell.length_c   1.000
_cell.angle_alpha   90.00
_cell.angle_beta   90.00
_cell.angle_gamma   90.00
#
_symmetry.space_group_name_H-M   'P 1'
#
loop_
_entity.id
_entity.type
_entity.pdbx_description
1 polymer ?
#
loop_
_entity_poly.entity_id
_entity_poly.type
_entity_poly.pdbx_seq_one_letter_code
_entity_poly.pdbx_strand_id
1 'polypeptide(L)'
;MGHKKVRGQDLFLEPQSPQAESVSEVVENWAKRKISSNSEKNEALPESPEEHSSPKPEEQGLVHWVEKNTSDVSESIIEYAGAPLKVAEKWSEQSSHIKVLQLYTELGHTDSFLRALYDKPEYLSAALDISFDFSVLTFLADPKLSTSLVDQFPQKAGDQLGRIFDFAPRGAALSEDIRKMLTRWVPLMKLKQIKPAFQARFDVELQREQDPNTNKKARWSVKMLRKVWLQLDVLPLEHVSENTVLEAFETIAGTGAFWSGGNTVQLGEDKDPKKIDHTVRHEIGHAVHSERSSTIDSWLKSEIQMWHFPKGTAGLKDWVDDLGGFPDKFTNSKGEEKSFSAEQENSVLKTLQSYLGGGSKWGPSRTNITAALKPSDLACWNAMPQTIQNAVTQSTTQWYNNYKNWQTGSKGKYFLNYWYAVPYYMSSTAEAVVNATGRHYTSMSYKEFFANCYAEYFKDHGGYADHSRWGGKLPGSVKKFMKNHVLDRQPYAPPKKSSPNKNGAGESPAIGITPPAATGEAGTP
;
A
#
# COMPACT_ATOMS: atom_id res chain seq x y z
N MET A 1 44.45 6.50 -42.30
CA MET A 1 44.69 7.61 -43.24
C MET A 1 43.91 8.82 -42.74
N GLY A 2 44.55 9.99 -42.65
CA GLY A 2 43.91 11.25 -42.22
C GLY A 2 44.84 12.06 -41.32
N HIS A 3 45.72 12.82 -41.94
CA HIS A 3 46.84 13.56 -41.37
C HIS A 3 46.55 15.08 -41.39
N LYS A 4 47.23 15.83 -40.49
CA LYS A 4 47.66 17.26 -40.61
C LYS A 4 46.57 18.35 -40.44
N LYS A 5 46.82 19.58 -39.98
CA LYS A 5 48.00 20.35 -39.49
C LYS A 5 47.51 21.70 -38.88
N VAL A 6 48.29 22.25 -37.93
CA VAL A 6 48.77 23.67 -37.74
C VAL A 6 47.73 24.78 -37.40
N ARG A 7 47.80 25.55 -36.29
CA ARG A 7 48.76 26.52 -35.66
C ARG A 7 48.73 27.98 -36.23
N GLY A 8 48.57 28.96 -35.32
CA GLY A 8 48.86 30.42 -35.47
C GLY A 8 47.78 31.28 -34.78
N GLN A 9 48.00 31.88 -33.59
CA GLN A 9 48.46 33.27 -33.31
C GLN A 9 47.48 34.34 -33.87
N ASP A 10 46.92 35.30 -33.12
CA ASP A 10 47.55 36.29 -32.25
C ASP A 10 46.62 36.94 -31.19
N LEU A 11 47.27 37.59 -30.22
CA LEU A 11 46.77 38.44 -29.13
C LEU A 11 46.07 39.72 -29.62
N PHE A 12 44.95 40.09 -28.98
CA PHE A 12 44.64 41.49 -28.60
C PHE A 12 43.76 41.49 -27.34
N LEU A 13 44.22 42.20 -26.31
CA LEU A 13 43.54 42.45 -25.04
C LEU A 13 42.65 43.68 -25.17
N GLU A 14 41.36 43.55 -24.88
CA GLU A 14 40.47 44.67 -24.52
C GLU A 14 40.00 44.49 -23.06
N PRO A 15 39.93 45.57 -22.25
CA PRO A 15 39.45 45.48 -20.88
C PRO A 15 37.93 45.33 -20.86
N GLN A 16 37.42 44.18 -20.41
CA GLN A 16 36.01 44.04 -20.08
C GLN A 16 35.74 44.52 -18.66
N SER A 17 34.75 45.43 -18.53
CA SER A 17 34.18 45.86 -17.25
C SER A 17 33.61 44.68 -16.46
N PRO A 18 33.57 44.72 -15.11
CA PRO A 18 32.99 43.64 -14.33
C PRO A 18 31.54 43.40 -14.74
N GLN A 19 31.27 42.21 -15.30
CA GLN A 19 29.92 41.72 -15.48
C GLN A 19 29.34 41.40 -14.10
N ALA A 20 28.17 41.96 -13.80
CA ALA A 20 27.41 41.57 -12.62
C ALA A 20 27.03 40.10 -12.77
N GLU A 21 27.45 39.26 -11.81
CA GLU A 21 27.04 37.86 -11.75
C GLU A 21 25.51 37.76 -11.74
N SER A 22 24.98 36.85 -12.54
CA SER A 22 23.54 36.60 -12.51
C SER A 22 23.17 35.90 -11.20
N VAL A 23 21.98 36.19 -10.67
CA VAL A 23 21.48 35.61 -9.41
C VAL A 23 21.49 34.07 -9.43
N SER A 24 21.40 33.41 -10.60
CA SER A 24 21.50 31.95 -10.65
C SER A 24 22.90 31.42 -10.38
N GLU A 25 23.94 32.19 -10.70
CA GLU A 25 25.35 31.82 -10.52
C GLU A 25 25.76 31.91 -9.04
N VAL A 26 25.22 32.91 -8.33
CA VAL A 26 25.37 33.07 -6.87
C VAL A 26 24.72 31.91 -6.11
N VAL A 27 23.52 31.48 -6.53
CA VAL A 27 22.79 30.37 -5.92
C VAL A 27 23.50 29.02 -6.17
N GLU A 28 24.05 28.82 -7.37
CA GLU A 28 24.77 27.59 -7.71
C GLU A 28 26.11 27.49 -6.95
N ASN A 29 26.79 28.62 -6.72
CA ASN A 29 28.02 28.67 -5.93
C ASN A 29 27.78 28.50 -4.41
N TRP A 30 26.64 28.98 -3.89
CA TRP A 30 26.23 28.73 -2.51
C TRP A 30 25.95 27.24 -2.26
N ALA A 31 25.27 26.56 -3.19
CA ALA A 31 24.98 25.13 -3.10
C ALA A 31 26.26 24.26 -3.13
N LYS A 32 27.25 24.61 -3.98
CA LYS A 32 28.54 23.91 -4.04
C LYS A 32 29.35 24.02 -2.73
N ARG A 33 29.29 25.17 -2.05
CA ARG A 33 30.00 25.38 -0.76
C ARG A 33 29.41 24.58 0.40
N LYS A 34 28.09 24.36 0.42
CA LYS A 34 27.43 23.54 1.44
C LYS A 34 27.79 22.05 1.33
N ILE A 35 27.99 21.55 0.11
CA ILE A 35 28.33 20.13 -0.15
C ILE A 35 29.76 19.79 0.29
N SER A 36 30.71 20.73 0.17
CA SER A 36 32.10 20.53 0.63
C SER A 36 32.29 20.63 2.15
N SER A 37 31.32 21.15 2.90
CA SER A 37 31.46 21.38 4.35
C SER A 37 31.06 20.20 5.26
N ASN A 38 30.59 19.08 4.68
CA ASN A 38 30.08 17.92 5.43
C ASN A 38 30.99 16.68 5.42
N SER A 39 32.21 16.79 4.89
CA SER A 39 33.23 15.73 5.02
C SER A 39 34.43 16.27 5.78
N GLU A 40 34.43 16.12 7.11
CA GLU A 40 35.60 15.76 7.93
C GLU A 40 35.30 15.95 9.42
N LYS A 41 35.45 14.86 10.19
CA LYS A 41 35.64 14.87 11.64
C LYS A 41 36.80 13.92 11.98
N ASN A 42 37.59 14.36 12.96
CA ASN A 42 38.53 13.64 13.86
C ASN A 42 40.02 13.89 13.58
N GLU A 43 40.69 14.63 14.48
CA GLU A 43 41.68 14.08 15.43
C GLU A 43 42.15 15.14 16.44
N ALA A 44 42.89 14.70 17.47
CA ALA A 44 43.00 15.25 18.83
C ALA A 44 43.99 16.43 19.06
N LEU A 45 43.82 17.05 20.25
CA LEU A 45 44.58 18.13 20.92
C LEU A 45 46.08 17.82 21.18
N PRO A 46 46.97 18.84 21.35
CA PRO A 46 47.17 19.50 22.67
C PRO A 46 47.45 21.03 22.70
N GLU A 47 47.00 21.64 23.81
CA GLU A 47 47.42 22.82 24.62
C GLU A 47 48.12 24.09 24.05
N SER A 48 47.41 25.24 24.19
CA SER A 48 47.80 26.61 24.67
C SER A 48 48.90 27.44 23.94
N PRO A 49 48.85 28.81 23.84
CA PRO A 49 48.12 29.78 24.68
C PRO A 49 47.29 30.86 23.96
N GLU A 50 46.57 31.62 24.79
CA GLU A 50 45.72 32.78 24.55
C GLU A 50 46.18 33.76 23.46
N GLU A 51 45.28 34.05 22.51
CA GLU A 51 45.24 35.34 21.80
C GLU A 51 43.77 35.74 21.55
N HIS A 52 43.38 36.89 22.12
CA HIS A 52 42.14 37.58 21.80
C HIS A 52 42.15 37.99 20.33
N SER A 53 41.25 37.42 19.52
CA SER A 53 40.90 37.98 18.21
C SER A 53 39.41 38.30 18.15
N SER A 54 39.12 39.59 17.95
CA SER A 54 37.79 40.12 17.71
C SER A 54 37.17 39.51 16.44
N PRO A 55 35.84 39.33 16.36
CA PRO A 55 35.20 38.80 15.16
C PRO A 55 35.38 39.75 13.97
N LYS A 56 35.57 39.15 12.79
CA LYS A 56 35.80 39.86 11.52
C LYS A 56 34.54 40.63 11.04
N PRO A 57 34.69 41.72 10.27
CA PRO A 57 33.61 42.67 9.96
C PRO A 57 32.47 42.15 9.07
N GLU A 58 32.51 40.90 8.61
CA GLU A 58 31.54 40.36 7.64
C GLU A 58 30.40 39.54 8.31
N GLU A 59 30.52 39.18 9.58
CA GLU A 59 29.45 38.48 10.33
C GLU A 59 28.56 39.44 11.15
N GLN A 60 28.89 40.74 11.21
CA GLN A 60 28.06 41.76 11.85
C GLN A 60 26.95 42.29 10.93
N GLY A 61 27.03 42.07 9.61
CA GLY A 61 26.05 42.58 8.65
C GLY A 61 24.67 41.90 8.70
N LEU A 62 24.62 40.60 9.05
CA LEU A 62 23.36 39.86 9.08
C LEU A 62 22.62 40.00 10.42
N VAL A 63 23.35 40.11 11.53
CA VAL A 63 22.79 40.35 12.87
C VAL A 63 22.25 41.78 12.97
N HIS A 64 22.96 42.77 12.41
CA HIS A 64 22.50 44.16 12.43
C HIS A 64 21.32 44.44 11.47
N TRP A 65 21.10 43.59 10.45
CA TRP A 65 19.90 43.66 9.61
C TRP A 65 18.66 43.06 10.28
N VAL A 66 18.82 41.99 11.07
CA VAL A 66 17.72 41.38 11.84
C VAL A 66 17.33 42.23 13.05
N GLU A 67 18.31 42.83 13.75
CA GLU A 67 18.05 43.72 14.89
C GLU A 67 17.48 45.09 14.50
N LYS A 68 17.82 45.62 13.30
CA LYS A 68 17.26 46.90 12.81
C LYS A 68 15.84 46.79 12.24
N ASN A 69 15.34 45.57 11.99
CA ASN A 69 14.01 45.33 11.41
C ASN A 69 13.05 44.60 12.36
N THR A 70 13.38 44.48 13.65
CA THR A 70 12.50 43.85 14.66
C THR A 70 12.09 44.78 15.82
N SER A 71 12.34 46.09 15.73
CA SER A 71 11.74 47.08 16.64
C SER A 71 11.03 48.18 15.86
N ASP A 72 9.74 47.95 15.54
CA ASP A 72 8.67 48.95 15.42
C ASP A 72 7.38 48.27 14.91
N VAL A 73 6.96 47.22 15.64
CA VAL A 73 5.59 46.66 15.52
C VAL A 73 4.89 46.88 16.86
N SER A 74 4.70 48.15 17.21
CA SER A 74 3.66 48.57 18.12
C SER A 74 3.37 50.05 17.85
N GLU A 75 2.08 50.36 17.69
CA GLU A 75 1.49 51.69 17.48
C GLU A 75 1.38 52.17 16.03
N SER A 76 0.37 51.65 15.31
CA SER A 76 -0.58 52.45 14.49
C SER A 76 -1.44 51.61 13.52
N ILE A 77 -1.80 50.37 13.87
CA ILE A 77 -3.00 49.70 13.33
C ILE A 77 -4.20 50.06 14.21
N ILE A 78 -4.45 51.36 14.36
CA ILE A 78 -5.70 51.91 14.87
C ILE A 78 -6.07 53.07 13.95
N GLU A 79 -6.58 52.74 12.76
CA GLU A 79 -7.79 53.39 12.24
C GLU A 79 -8.31 52.62 11.03
N TYR A 80 -9.44 51.97 11.26
CA TYR A 80 -10.28 51.30 10.29
C TYR A 80 -10.73 52.31 9.22
N ALA A 81 -10.49 52.00 7.93
CA ALA A 81 -10.93 52.72 6.73
C ALA A 81 -10.11 53.95 6.27
N GLY A 82 -8.91 53.71 5.71
CA GLY A 82 -8.22 54.72 4.90
C GLY A 82 -6.73 54.47 4.67
N ALA A 83 -6.35 53.37 4.01
CA ALA A 83 -4.95 53.19 3.64
C ALA A 83 -4.51 54.29 2.64
N PRO A 84 -3.42 55.03 2.89
CA PRO A 84 -2.90 56.00 1.93
C PRO A 84 -2.49 55.28 0.64
N LEU A 85 -2.80 55.87 -0.51
CA LEU A 85 -2.45 55.34 -1.85
C LEU A 85 -1.00 54.84 -1.93
N LYS A 86 -0.07 55.50 -1.20
CA LYS A 86 1.36 55.15 -1.12
C LYS A 86 1.68 53.84 -0.40
N VAL A 87 0.88 53.43 0.59
CA VAL A 87 1.02 52.12 1.25
C VAL A 87 0.48 51.04 0.31
N ALA A 88 -0.63 51.30 -0.37
CA ALA A 88 -1.16 50.41 -1.41
C ALA A 88 -0.21 50.29 -2.62
N GLU A 89 0.47 51.37 -3.02
CA GLU A 89 1.50 51.39 -4.06
C GLU A 89 2.74 50.60 -3.63
N LYS A 90 3.33 50.90 -2.47
CA LYS A 90 4.47 50.12 -1.93
C LYS A 90 4.12 48.66 -1.74
N TRP A 91 2.90 48.39 -1.27
CA TRP A 91 2.42 47.03 -1.16
C TRP A 91 2.32 46.44 -2.57
N SER A 92 1.70 47.10 -3.55
CA SER A 92 1.61 46.58 -4.93
C SER A 92 2.97 46.25 -5.56
N GLU A 93 4.03 47.00 -5.24
CA GLU A 93 5.41 46.82 -5.72
C GLU A 93 6.17 45.66 -5.06
N GLN A 94 5.72 45.18 -3.89
CA GLN A 94 6.38 44.06 -3.22
C GLN A 94 6.20 42.75 -4.00
N SER A 95 7.23 41.92 -3.93
CA SER A 95 7.14 40.54 -4.39
C SER A 95 6.05 39.79 -3.62
N SER A 96 5.35 38.88 -4.31
CA SER A 96 4.26 38.10 -3.72
C SER A 96 4.65 37.35 -2.45
N HIS A 97 5.92 36.99 -2.29
CA HIS A 97 6.39 36.29 -1.10
C HIS A 97 6.43 37.18 0.15
N ILE A 98 6.86 38.43 0.01
CA ILE A 98 6.87 39.40 1.12
C ILE A 98 5.42 39.65 1.59
N LYS A 99 4.50 39.82 0.64
CA LYS A 99 3.08 40.03 0.92
C LYS A 99 2.46 38.86 1.68
N VAL A 100 2.79 37.62 1.32
CA VAL A 100 2.29 36.42 2.00
C VAL A 100 2.83 36.32 3.42
N LEU A 101 4.13 36.58 3.64
CA LEU A 101 4.72 36.58 4.97
C LEU A 101 4.09 37.64 5.88
N GLN A 102 3.82 38.83 5.33
CA GLN A 102 3.11 39.90 6.05
C GLN A 102 1.68 39.48 6.38
N LEU A 103 0.91 38.98 5.40
CA LEU A 103 -0.43 38.46 5.63
C LEU A 103 -0.45 37.38 6.70
N TYR A 104 0.53 36.47 6.70
CA TYR A 104 0.63 35.40 7.68
C TYR A 104 0.96 35.93 9.09
N THR A 105 1.89 36.88 9.17
CA THR A 105 2.29 37.52 10.44
C THR A 105 1.14 38.33 11.05
N GLU A 106 0.38 39.03 10.22
CA GLU A 106 -0.71 39.91 10.64
C GLU A 106 -1.99 39.15 10.98
N LEU A 107 -2.37 38.20 10.13
CA LEU A 107 -3.67 37.52 10.22
C LEU A 107 -3.56 36.15 10.89
N GLY A 108 -2.36 35.60 11.07
CA GLY A 108 -2.16 34.20 11.44
C GLY A 108 -2.78 33.23 10.42
N HIS A 109 -2.89 31.95 10.78
CA HIS A 109 -3.61 30.95 9.98
C HIS A 109 -5.15 31.10 10.12
N THR A 110 -5.70 32.26 9.82
CA THR A 110 -7.15 32.54 9.93
C THR A 110 -7.86 32.54 8.56
N ASP A 111 -9.20 32.52 8.57
CA ASP A 111 -10.00 32.60 7.34
C ASP A 111 -9.68 33.82 6.47
N SER A 112 -9.33 34.94 7.09
CA SER A 112 -8.93 36.17 6.38
C SER A 112 -7.63 35.99 5.60
N PHE A 113 -6.65 35.28 6.17
CA PHE A 113 -5.42 34.90 5.49
C PHE A 113 -5.70 33.98 4.31
N LEU A 114 -6.52 32.94 4.53
CA LEU A 114 -6.89 31.98 3.49
C LEU A 114 -7.65 32.66 2.33
N ARG A 115 -8.52 33.63 2.65
CA ARG A 115 -9.26 34.41 1.64
C ARG A 115 -8.34 35.34 0.84
N ALA A 116 -7.36 35.97 1.48
CA ALA A 116 -6.36 36.78 0.79
C ALA A 116 -5.50 35.95 -0.19
N LEU A 117 -5.21 34.69 0.15
CA LEU A 117 -4.58 33.74 -0.76
C LEU A 117 -5.53 33.28 -1.88
N TYR A 118 -6.83 33.16 -1.61
CA TYR A 118 -7.86 32.76 -2.58
C TYR A 118 -8.03 33.78 -3.71
N ASP A 119 -8.03 35.06 -3.36
CA ASP A 119 -8.35 36.13 -4.30
C ASP A 119 -7.18 36.46 -5.25
N LYS A 120 -5.96 35.95 -4.99
CA LYS A 120 -4.74 36.29 -5.74
C LYS A 120 -3.83 35.09 -6.01
N PRO A 121 -3.88 34.50 -7.23
CA PRO A 121 -3.08 33.35 -7.65
C PRO A 121 -1.57 33.48 -7.41
N GLU A 122 -1.01 34.68 -7.56
CA GLU A 122 0.40 34.95 -7.33
C GLU A 122 0.84 34.81 -5.87
N TYR A 123 -0.08 35.00 -4.91
CA TYR A 123 0.20 34.80 -3.48
C TYR A 123 0.17 33.32 -3.12
N LEU A 124 -0.72 32.56 -3.76
CA LEU A 124 -0.76 31.12 -3.62
C LEU A 124 0.55 30.47 -4.07
N SER A 125 1.08 30.87 -5.22
CA SER A 125 2.38 30.40 -5.69
C SER A 125 3.53 30.83 -4.78
N ALA A 126 3.49 32.03 -4.21
CA ALA A 126 4.55 32.51 -3.34
C ALA A 126 4.50 31.87 -1.95
N ALA A 127 3.30 31.59 -1.42
CA ALA A 127 3.11 30.84 -0.18
C ALA A 127 3.75 29.45 -0.26
N LEU A 128 3.61 28.78 -1.41
CA LEU A 128 4.29 27.51 -1.68
C LEU A 128 5.83 27.63 -1.69
N ASP A 129 6.37 28.73 -2.24
CA ASP A 129 7.81 28.92 -2.40
C ASP A 129 8.51 29.26 -1.06
N ILE A 130 7.79 29.84 -0.11
CA ILE A 130 8.32 30.23 1.22
C ILE A 130 8.14 29.13 2.26
N SER A 131 7.09 28.34 2.12
CA SER A 131 6.61 27.54 3.23
C SER A 131 7.17 26.11 3.15
N PHE A 132 8.09 25.81 4.06
CA PHE A 132 8.77 24.52 4.22
C PHE A 132 8.18 23.67 5.36
N ASP A 133 7.08 24.13 5.98
CA ASP A 133 6.61 23.60 7.26
C ASP A 133 5.22 22.94 7.16
N PHE A 134 4.86 22.15 8.19
CA PHE A 134 3.61 21.40 8.29
C PHE A 134 2.35 22.24 8.12
N SER A 135 2.42 23.55 8.34
CA SER A 135 1.33 24.49 8.11
C SER A 135 0.86 24.51 6.65
N VAL A 136 1.75 24.20 5.68
CA VAL A 136 1.37 24.02 4.26
C VAL A 136 0.50 22.81 4.06
N LEU A 137 0.73 21.72 4.79
CA LEU A 137 -0.08 20.51 4.64
C LEU A 137 -1.52 20.77 5.10
N THR A 138 -1.71 21.51 6.19
CA THR A 138 -3.04 21.94 6.64
C THR A 138 -3.69 22.89 5.63
N PHE A 139 -2.91 23.79 5.03
CA PHE A 139 -3.38 24.68 3.96
C PHE A 139 -3.80 23.93 2.69
N LEU A 140 -2.99 22.97 2.24
CA LEU A 140 -3.27 22.14 1.08
C LEU A 140 -4.36 21.09 1.35
N ALA A 141 -4.66 20.79 2.61
CA ALA A 141 -5.79 19.95 2.97
C ALA A 141 -7.14 20.61 2.70
N ASP A 142 -7.21 21.95 2.67
CA ASP A 142 -8.44 22.65 2.33
C ASP A 142 -8.92 22.27 0.90
N PRO A 143 -10.15 21.75 0.74
CA PRO A 143 -10.63 21.28 -0.56
C PRO A 143 -10.62 22.32 -1.68
N LYS A 144 -10.96 23.57 -1.36
CA LYS A 144 -11.07 24.65 -2.35
C LYS A 144 -9.67 25.12 -2.77
N LEU A 145 -8.79 25.34 -1.80
CA LEU A 145 -7.41 25.79 -2.04
C LEU A 145 -6.61 24.73 -2.78
N SER A 146 -6.72 23.46 -2.39
CA SER A 146 -5.98 22.38 -3.02
C SER A 146 -6.37 22.20 -4.49
N THR A 147 -7.66 22.33 -4.82
CA THR A 147 -8.14 22.15 -6.20
C THR A 147 -7.67 23.32 -7.07
N SER A 148 -7.86 24.56 -6.59
CA SER A 148 -7.40 25.77 -7.29
C SER A 148 -5.89 25.77 -7.53
N LEU A 149 -5.10 25.31 -6.56
CA LEU A 149 -3.65 25.27 -6.64
C LEU A 149 -3.15 24.26 -7.67
N VAL A 150 -3.75 23.07 -7.73
CA VAL A 150 -3.33 22.05 -8.69
C VAL A 150 -3.79 22.39 -10.11
N ASP A 151 -4.98 22.96 -10.26
CA ASP A 151 -5.49 23.38 -11.57
C ASP A 151 -4.63 24.51 -12.16
N GLN A 152 -4.22 25.46 -11.33
CA GLN A 152 -3.46 26.63 -11.79
C GLN A 152 -1.95 26.39 -11.86
N PHE A 153 -1.38 25.57 -10.96
CA PHE A 153 0.07 25.40 -10.82
C PHE A 153 0.50 23.92 -10.62
N PRO A 154 0.13 22.98 -11.51
CA PRO A 154 0.33 21.54 -11.29
C PRO A 154 1.80 21.12 -11.17
N GLN A 155 2.72 21.86 -11.83
CA GLN A 155 4.15 21.58 -11.74
C GLN A 155 4.72 21.97 -10.38
N LYS A 156 4.49 23.23 -9.95
CA LYS A 156 4.93 23.73 -8.64
C LYS A 156 4.30 22.93 -7.50
N ALA A 157 3.01 22.63 -7.60
CA ALA A 157 2.30 21.82 -6.63
C ALA A 157 2.98 20.46 -6.41
N GLY A 158 3.32 19.76 -7.49
CA GLY A 158 3.97 18.45 -7.35
C GLY A 158 5.46 18.50 -7.00
N ASP A 159 6.18 19.56 -7.35
CA ASP A 159 7.58 19.75 -6.91
C ASP A 159 7.64 20.03 -5.40
N GLN A 160 6.67 20.79 -4.87
CA GLN A 160 6.54 21.04 -3.44
C GLN A 160 6.07 19.81 -2.67
N LEU A 161 5.13 19.02 -3.22
CA LEU A 161 4.75 17.74 -2.62
C LEU A 161 5.94 16.81 -2.42
N GLY A 162 6.87 16.75 -3.39
CA GLY A 162 8.09 15.95 -3.25
C GLY A 162 8.87 16.32 -1.99
N ARG A 163 9.11 17.63 -1.78
CA ARG A 163 9.81 18.15 -0.60
C ARG A 163 9.02 17.91 0.68
N ILE A 164 7.71 18.13 0.66
CA ILE A 164 6.84 17.92 1.82
C ILE A 164 6.86 16.46 2.27
N PHE A 165 6.86 15.50 1.32
CA PHE A 165 6.91 14.07 1.66
C PHE A 165 8.25 13.57 2.17
N ASP A 166 9.33 14.33 1.99
CA ASP A 166 10.62 14.01 2.62
C ASP A 166 10.56 14.20 4.14
N PHE A 167 9.65 15.03 4.65
CA PHE A 167 9.51 15.35 6.09
C PHE A 167 8.19 14.91 6.72
N ALA A 168 7.18 14.57 5.92
CA ALA A 168 5.88 14.13 6.42
C ALA A 168 5.94 12.73 7.05
N PRO A 169 5.11 12.43 8.07
CA PRO A 169 4.84 11.07 8.50
C PRO A 169 4.35 10.22 7.33
N ARG A 170 4.52 8.90 7.40
CA ARG A 170 4.10 7.98 6.35
C ARG A 170 2.93 7.10 6.77
N GLY A 171 2.23 6.55 5.79
CA GLY A 171 1.23 5.51 6.01
C GLY A 171 0.09 5.96 6.93
N ALA A 172 -0.14 5.19 8.00
CA ALA A 172 -1.18 5.46 8.98
C ALA A 172 -0.92 6.74 9.80
N ALA A 173 0.34 7.13 9.98
CA ALA A 173 0.72 8.34 10.73
C ALA A 173 0.38 9.64 9.99
N LEU A 174 0.03 9.59 8.70
CA LEU A 174 -0.53 10.74 8.00
C LEU A 174 -1.87 11.16 8.62
N SER A 175 -2.19 12.46 8.60
CA SER A 175 -3.53 12.91 8.99
C SER A 175 -4.57 12.51 7.94
N GLU A 176 -5.83 12.38 8.36
CA GLU A 176 -6.95 12.10 7.45
C GLU A 176 -7.07 13.17 6.34
N ASP A 177 -6.82 14.42 6.70
CA ASP A 177 -6.87 15.58 5.83
C ASP A 177 -5.80 15.53 4.72
N ILE A 178 -4.57 15.14 5.07
CA ILE A 178 -3.49 14.96 4.09
C ILE A 178 -3.81 13.78 3.14
N ARG A 179 -4.38 12.69 3.67
CA ARG A 179 -4.81 11.55 2.84
C ARG A 179 -5.90 11.96 1.84
N LYS A 180 -6.91 12.70 2.28
CA LYS A 180 -7.98 13.24 1.41
C LYS A 180 -7.41 14.15 0.33
N MET A 181 -6.50 15.04 0.69
CA MET A 181 -5.79 15.89 -0.27
C MET A 181 -5.07 15.07 -1.33
N LEU A 182 -4.27 14.10 -0.90
CA LEU A 182 -3.53 13.22 -1.80
C LEU A 182 -4.45 12.50 -2.80
N THR A 183 -5.57 11.94 -2.33
CA THR A 183 -6.56 11.28 -3.20
C THR A 183 -7.14 12.24 -4.24
N ARG A 184 -7.37 13.51 -3.90
CA ARG A 184 -7.81 14.53 -4.88
C ARG A 184 -6.73 14.86 -5.92
N TRP A 185 -5.46 14.81 -5.54
CA TRP A 185 -4.34 15.23 -6.39
C TRP A 185 -3.80 14.13 -7.30
N VAL A 186 -3.96 12.86 -6.93
CA VAL A 186 -3.52 11.69 -7.71
C VAL A 186 -3.90 11.74 -9.20
N PRO A 187 -5.12 12.15 -9.61
CA PRO A 187 -5.49 12.33 -11.02
C PRO A 187 -4.69 13.40 -11.78
N LEU A 188 -4.04 14.32 -11.07
CA LEU A 188 -3.34 15.48 -11.60
C LEU A 188 -1.81 15.30 -11.60
N MET A 189 -1.29 14.37 -10.79
CA MET A 189 0.14 14.09 -10.66
C MET A 189 0.75 13.39 -11.89
N LYS A 190 1.97 13.81 -12.27
CA LYS A 190 2.85 13.10 -13.21
C LYS A 190 3.63 11.99 -12.50
N LEU A 191 4.31 11.12 -13.27
CA LEU A 191 5.01 9.95 -12.71
C LEU A 191 6.06 10.31 -11.64
N LYS A 192 6.83 11.39 -11.86
CA LYS A 192 7.83 11.87 -10.89
C LYS A 192 7.23 12.31 -9.56
N GLN A 193 5.96 12.73 -9.56
CA GLN A 193 5.26 13.27 -8.39
C GLN A 193 4.44 12.18 -7.68
N ILE A 194 3.76 11.31 -8.44
CA ILE A 194 2.90 10.26 -7.87
C ILE A 194 3.70 9.17 -7.16
N LYS A 195 4.95 8.90 -7.56
CA LYS A 195 5.79 7.88 -6.91
C LYS A 195 6.09 8.23 -5.43
N PRO A 196 6.72 9.38 -5.11
CA PRO A 196 6.96 9.73 -3.70
C PRO A 196 5.66 9.91 -2.92
N ALA A 197 4.61 10.47 -3.53
CA ALA A 197 3.30 10.58 -2.90
C ALA A 197 2.70 9.21 -2.53
N PHE A 198 2.88 8.20 -3.38
CA PHE A 198 2.38 6.85 -3.14
C PHE A 198 3.11 6.22 -1.96
N GLN A 199 4.44 6.31 -1.95
CA GLN A 199 5.26 5.77 -0.86
C GLN A 199 4.96 6.48 0.45
N ALA A 200 4.76 7.80 0.44
CA ALA A 200 4.34 8.54 1.63
C ALA A 200 2.94 8.11 2.11
N ARG A 201 1.96 8.00 1.19
CA ARG A 201 0.58 7.62 1.51
C ARG A 201 0.46 6.25 2.14
N PHE A 202 1.14 5.27 1.56
CA PHE A 202 0.93 3.86 1.88
C PHE A 202 2.05 3.29 2.74
N ASP A 203 3.19 3.96 2.85
CA ASP A 203 4.42 3.42 3.46
C ASP A 203 4.88 2.10 2.84
N VAL A 204 4.67 1.97 1.53
CA VAL A 204 5.03 0.79 0.74
C VAL A 204 5.99 1.20 -0.37
N GLU A 205 7.05 0.42 -0.57
CA GLU A 205 8.04 0.72 -1.60
C GLU A 205 7.51 0.49 -3.02
N LEU A 206 7.96 1.31 -3.97
CA LEU A 206 7.70 1.11 -5.40
C LEU A 206 8.98 0.68 -6.11
N GLN A 207 9.09 -0.62 -6.35
CA GLN A 207 10.23 -1.29 -6.95
C GLN A 207 10.01 -1.57 -8.45
N ARG A 208 11.07 -1.98 -9.15
CA ARG A 208 11.03 -2.34 -10.57
C ARG A 208 11.83 -3.62 -10.76
N GLU A 209 11.20 -4.62 -11.37
CA GLU A 209 11.91 -5.83 -11.76
C GLU A 209 12.68 -5.59 -13.06
N GLN A 210 13.83 -6.24 -13.18
CA GLN A 210 14.52 -6.40 -14.45
C GLN A 210 14.06 -7.70 -15.08
N ASP A 211 13.47 -7.63 -16.28
CA ASP A 211 13.15 -8.83 -17.04
C ASP A 211 14.44 -9.62 -17.30
N PRO A 212 14.56 -10.84 -16.77
CA PRO A 212 15.79 -11.63 -16.87
C PRO A 212 16.09 -12.06 -18.32
N ASN A 213 15.09 -12.07 -19.21
CA ASN A 213 15.22 -12.49 -20.59
C ASN A 213 15.53 -11.33 -21.54
N THR A 214 15.08 -10.11 -21.23
CA THR A 214 15.22 -8.95 -22.13
C THR A 214 16.15 -7.86 -21.59
N ASN A 215 16.59 -7.95 -20.33
CA ASN A 215 17.29 -6.88 -19.60
C ASN A 215 16.53 -5.55 -19.55
N LYS A 216 15.26 -5.51 -19.98
CA LYS A 216 14.42 -4.32 -19.85
C LYS A 216 13.84 -4.28 -18.44
N LYS A 217 13.97 -3.12 -17.80
CA LYS A 217 13.29 -2.89 -16.53
C LYS A 217 11.83 -2.56 -16.80
N ALA A 218 10.93 -3.32 -16.20
CA ALA A 218 9.51 -3.01 -16.22
C ALA A 218 9.27 -1.62 -15.61
N ARG A 219 8.27 -0.89 -16.11
CA ARG A 219 8.06 0.51 -15.73
C ARG A 219 6.66 0.78 -15.24
N TRP A 220 6.59 1.39 -14.05
CA TRP A 220 5.37 2.00 -13.56
C TRP A 220 4.89 3.09 -14.53
N SER A 221 3.67 2.96 -15.01
CA SER A 221 2.96 4.04 -15.68
C SER A 221 2.11 4.83 -14.68
N VAL A 222 1.86 6.10 -14.98
CA VAL A 222 0.95 6.95 -14.18
C VAL A 222 -0.42 6.30 -14.06
N LYS A 223 -0.95 5.77 -15.18
CA LYS A 223 -2.26 5.12 -15.22
C LYS A 223 -2.36 3.94 -14.27
N MET A 224 -1.31 3.11 -14.23
CA MET A 224 -1.23 1.94 -13.36
C MET A 224 -1.15 2.35 -11.89
N LEU A 225 -0.24 3.27 -11.53
CA LEU A 225 -0.11 3.73 -10.15
C LEU A 225 -1.39 4.38 -9.62
N ARG A 226 -2.08 5.20 -10.44
CA ARG A 226 -3.40 5.75 -10.07
C ARG A 226 -4.42 4.65 -9.79
N LYS A 227 -4.42 3.60 -10.60
CA LYS A 227 -5.32 2.47 -10.41
C LYS A 227 -5.00 1.70 -9.13
N VAL A 228 -3.74 1.38 -8.88
CA VAL A 228 -3.31 0.74 -7.63
C VAL A 228 -3.69 1.60 -6.43
N TRP A 229 -3.38 2.91 -6.47
CA TRP A 229 -3.74 3.85 -5.41
C TRP A 229 -5.23 3.78 -5.06
N LEU A 230 -6.10 3.91 -6.06
CA LEU A 230 -7.55 3.89 -5.85
C LEU A 230 -8.03 2.57 -5.24
N GLN A 231 -7.33 1.45 -5.48
CA GLN A 231 -7.66 0.18 -4.85
C GLN A 231 -7.21 0.09 -3.40
N LEU A 232 -6.04 0.63 -3.10
CA LEU A 232 -5.52 0.66 -1.73
C LEU A 232 -6.30 1.63 -0.84
N ASP A 233 -6.79 2.74 -1.39
CA ASP A 233 -7.55 3.76 -0.63
C ASP A 233 -8.94 3.28 -0.17
N VAL A 234 -9.44 2.16 -0.71
CA VAL A 234 -10.69 1.51 -0.28
C VAL A 234 -10.45 0.53 0.86
N LEU A 235 -9.20 0.10 1.06
CA LEU A 235 -8.86 -0.87 2.09
C LEU A 235 -8.65 -0.17 3.44
N PRO A 236 -8.90 -0.88 4.55
CA PRO A 236 -8.42 -0.45 5.87
C PRO A 236 -6.92 -0.15 5.81
N LEU A 237 -6.50 0.93 6.48
CA LEU A 237 -5.10 1.37 6.49
C LEU A 237 -4.18 0.28 7.01
N GLU A 238 -4.67 -0.53 7.95
CA GLU A 238 -3.97 -1.60 8.62
C GLU A 238 -3.63 -2.76 7.66
N HIS A 239 -4.34 -2.89 6.54
CA HIS A 239 -4.06 -3.93 5.54
C HIS A 239 -3.00 -3.50 4.52
N VAL A 240 -2.65 -2.21 4.49
CA VAL A 240 -1.73 -1.64 3.51
C VAL A 240 -0.51 -1.01 4.19
N SER A 241 -0.74 -0.08 5.10
CA SER A 241 0.31 0.76 5.72
C SER A 241 0.81 0.26 7.07
N GLU A 242 0.01 -0.52 7.80
CA GLU A 242 0.46 -1.16 9.04
C GLU A 242 0.58 -2.68 8.88
N ASN A 243 0.43 -3.16 7.64
CA ASN A 243 0.56 -4.56 7.33
C ASN A 243 2.04 -4.91 7.34
N THR A 244 2.51 -5.52 8.43
CA THR A 244 3.91 -5.94 8.58
C THR A 244 4.35 -6.97 7.54
N VAL A 245 3.40 -7.53 6.77
CA VAL A 245 3.65 -8.48 5.70
C VAL A 245 3.73 -7.77 4.34
N LEU A 246 3.19 -6.57 4.13
CA LEU A 246 3.32 -5.88 2.83
C LEU A 246 4.41 -4.82 2.89
N GLU A 247 5.50 -5.04 2.17
CA GLU A 247 6.66 -4.13 2.14
C GLU A 247 6.78 -3.38 0.82
N ALA A 248 6.43 -4.03 -0.30
CA ALA A 248 6.62 -3.44 -1.62
C ALA A 248 5.53 -3.76 -2.63
N PHE A 249 5.38 -2.86 -3.60
CA PHE A 249 4.81 -3.12 -4.91
C PHE A 249 5.92 -3.10 -5.94
N GLU A 250 5.97 -4.14 -6.75
CA GLU A 250 6.93 -4.27 -7.83
C GLU A 250 6.19 -4.34 -9.17
N THR A 251 6.72 -3.64 -10.18
CA THR A 251 6.25 -3.82 -11.55
C THR A 251 7.13 -4.85 -12.25
N ILE A 252 6.48 -5.78 -12.96
CA ILE A 252 7.12 -6.89 -13.67
C ILE A 252 6.77 -6.87 -15.15
N ALA A 253 7.55 -7.57 -15.98
CA ALA A 253 7.22 -7.71 -17.39
C ALA A 253 5.96 -8.56 -17.61
N GLY A 254 5.17 -8.23 -18.63
CA GLY A 254 3.98 -8.97 -19.03
C GLY A 254 2.70 -8.58 -18.30
N THR A 255 1.73 -9.51 -18.23
CA THR A 255 0.34 -9.22 -17.79
C THR A 255 -0.04 -9.86 -16.45
N GLY A 256 0.90 -10.58 -15.83
CA GLY A 256 0.70 -11.31 -14.58
C GLY A 256 0.45 -10.41 -13.38
N ALA A 257 0.02 -11.00 -12.28
CA ALA A 257 0.25 -10.45 -10.95
C ALA A 257 0.37 -11.59 -9.97
N PHE A 258 1.14 -11.39 -8.92
CA PHE A 258 1.26 -12.37 -7.86
C PHE A 258 1.81 -11.74 -6.59
N TRP A 259 1.37 -12.30 -5.49
CA TRP A 259 2.04 -12.20 -4.21
C TRP A 259 3.33 -13.03 -4.23
N SER A 260 4.49 -12.39 -4.24
CA SER A 260 5.75 -13.08 -4.04
C SER A 260 5.98 -13.20 -2.53
N GLY A 261 6.31 -14.40 -2.03
CA GLY A 261 6.43 -14.69 -0.60
C GLY A 261 7.48 -13.88 0.17
N GLY A 262 8.13 -12.90 -0.46
CA GLY A 262 8.94 -11.86 0.17
C GLY A 262 8.16 -10.54 0.29
N ASN A 263 6.95 -10.60 0.84
CA ASN A 263 6.23 -9.41 1.27
C ASN A 263 5.89 -8.40 0.15
N THR A 264 5.85 -8.87 -1.10
CA THR A 264 5.78 -8.01 -2.28
C THR A 264 4.62 -8.37 -3.19
N VAL A 265 3.84 -7.36 -3.59
CA VAL A 265 2.85 -7.51 -4.66
C VAL A 265 3.50 -7.16 -6.00
N GLN A 266 3.61 -8.15 -6.88
CA GLN A 266 4.13 -7.98 -8.22
C GLN A 266 2.99 -7.77 -9.22
N LEU A 267 3.09 -6.74 -10.06
CA LEU A 267 2.07 -6.38 -11.06
C LEU A 267 2.68 -6.17 -12.45
N GLY A 268 2.15 -6.88 -13.44
CA GLY A 268 2.57 -6.79 -14.83
C GLY A 268 2.33 -5.40 -15.43
N GLU A 269 3.34 -4.86 -16.12
CA GLU A 269 3.28 -3.54 -16.75
C GLU A 269 2.23 -3.45 -17.89
N ASP A 270 1.97 -4.57 -18.57
CA ASP A 270 1.01 -4.68 -19.66
C ASP A 270 -0.39 -5.11 -19.19
N LYS A 271 -0.60 -5.19 -17.87
CA LYS A 271 -1.87 -5.65 -17.32
C LYS A 271 -3.00 -4.71 -17.69
N ASP A 272 -4.08 -5.27 -18.23
CA ASP A 272 -5.29 -4.52 -18.56
C ASP A 272 -5.76 -3.71 -17.33
N PRO A 273 -5.80 -2.37 -17.43
CA PRO A 273 -6.23 -1.51 -16.33
C PRO A 273 -7.61 -1.82 -15.77
N LYS A 274 -8.51 -2.45 -16.55
CA LYS A 274 -9.83 -2.91 -16.08
C LYS A 274 -9.73 -4.12 -15.14
N LYS A 275 -8.63 -4.87 -15.19
CA LYS A 275 -8.38 -6.06 -14.36
C LYS A 275 -7.55 -5.73 -13.11
N ILE A 276 -6.90 -4.57 -13.05
CA ILE A 276 -6.12 -4.12 -11.89
C ILE A 276 -7.00 -4.03 -10.64
N ASP A 277 -8.23 -3.53 -10.79
CA ASP A 277 -9.10 -3.23 -9.65
C ASP A 277 -9.29 -4.43 -8.71
N HIS A 278 -9.66 -5.58 -9.28
CA HIS A 278 -9.76 -6.82 -8.52
C HIS A 278 -8.39 -7.40 -8.13
N THR A 279 -7.41 -7.31 -9.03
CA THR A 279 -6.08 -7.91 -8.84
C THR A 279 -5.40 -7.37 -7.59
N VAL A 280 -5.31 -6.04 -7.44
CA VAL A 280 -4.58 -5.45 -6.30
C VAL A 280 -5.15 -5.93 -4.98
N ARG A 281 -6.48 -5.89 -4.82
CA ARG A 281 -7.13 -6.38 -3.59
C ARG A 281 -6.93 -7.88 -3.41
N HIS A 282 -6.90 -8.66 -4.48
CA HIS A 282 -6.64 -10.10 -4.43
C HIS A 282 -5.23 -10.39 -3.91
N GLU A 283 -4.19 -9.72 -4.43
CA GLU A 283 -2.82 -9.92 -3.95
C GLU A 283 -2.66 -9.45 -2.48
N ILE A 284 -3.33 -8.37 -2.09
CA ILE A 284 -3.39 -7.96 -0.66
C ILE A 284 -4.10 -9.02 0.18
N GLY A 285 -5.14 -9.68 -0.36
CA GLY A 285 -5.78 -10.82 0.27
C GLY A 285 -4.81 -11.96 0.56
N HIS A 286 -3.83 -12.22 -0.31
CA HIS A 286 -2.76 -13.19 -0.02
C HIS A 286 -1.81 -12.72 1.09
N ALA A 287 -1.48 -11.42 1.15
CA ALA A 287 -0.67 -10.86 2.23
C ALA A 287 -1.38 -11.02 3.59
N VAL A 288 -2.66 -10.63 3.66
CA VAL A 288 -3.50 -10.79 4.86
C VAL A 288 -3.65 -12.26 5.25
N HIS A 289 -3.78 -13.16 4.26
CA HIS A 289 -3.80 -14.60 4.53
C HIS A 289 -2.49 -15.08 5.13
N SER A 290 -1.36 -14.63 4.60
CA SER A 290 -0.03 -15.01 5.12
C SER A 290 0.16 -14.54 6.56
N GLU A 291 -0.24 -13.30 6.86
CA GLU A 291 -0.24 -12.73 8.22
C GLU A 291 -1.11 -13.54 9.20
N ARG A 292 -2.25 -14.07 8.72
CA ARG A 292 -3.31 -14.65 9.57
C ARG A 292 -3.69 -16.08 9.22
N SER A 293 -2.74 -16.84 8.72
CA SER A 293 -2.93 -18.20 8.22
C SER A 293 -3.70 -19.08 9.22
N SER A 294 -3.32 -19.09 10.50
CA SER A 294 -4.01 -19.91 11.51
C SER A 294 -5.51 -19.60 11.66
N THR A 295 -5.89 -18.32 11.68
CA THR A 295 -7.29 -17.90 11.83
C THR A 295 -8.08 -18.21 10.55
N ILE A 296 -7.50 -17.87 9.40
CA ILE A 296 -8.15 -18.01 8.10
C ILE A 296 -8.27 -19.49 7.70
N ASP A 297 -7.21 -20.28 7.89
CA ASP A 297 -7.20 -21.72 7.59
C ASP A 297 -8.17 -22.48 8.50
N SER A 298 -8.28 -22.09 9.77
CA SER A 298 -9.26 -22.67 10.68
C SER A 298 -10.69 -22.39 10.23
N TRP A 299 -11.00 -21.15 9.84
CA TRP A 299 -12.29 -20.78 9.27
C TRP A 299 -12.59 -21.49 7.94
N LEU A 300 -11.61 -21.54 7.03
CA LEU A 300 -11.71 -22.22 5.75
C LEU A 300 -11.98 -23.72 5.94
N LYS A 301 -11.38 -24.35 6.94
CA LYS A 301 -11.57 -25.77 7.23
C LYS A 301 -12.89 -26.06 7.96
N SER A 302 -13.25 -25.26 8.95
CA SER A 302 -14.37 -25.55 9.86
C SER A 302 -15.73 -25.07 9.35
N GLU A 303 -15.80 -23.86 8.78
CA GLU A 303 -17.06 -23.23 8.39
C GLU A 303 -17.30 -23.31 6.88
N ILE A 304 -16.29 -22.96 6.10
CA ILE A 304 -16.38 -22.99 4.63
C ILE A 304 -16.16 -24.41 4.10
N GLN A 305 -15.34 -25.19 4.81
CA GLN A 305 -14.88 -26.50 4.43
C GLN A 305 -14.30 -26.52 2.99
N MET A 306 -13.35 -25.63 2.74
CA MET A 306 -12.46 -25.60 1.57
C MET A 306 -11.04 -25.85 2.07
N TRP A 307 -10.54 -27.07 1.92
CA TRP A 307 -9.25 -27.48 2.46
C TRP A 307 -8.62 -28.59 1.63
N HIS A 308 -7.37 -28.92 1.91
CA HIS A 308 -6.63 -29.98 1.24
C HIS A 308 -6.13 -31.04 2.22
N PHE A 309 -5.96 -32.25 1.72
CA PHE A 309 -5.32 -33.31 2.49
C PHE A 309 -3.81 -33.05 2.53
N PRO A 310 -3.08 -33.68 3.49
CA PRO A 310 -1.63 -33.57 3.55
C PRO A 310 -0.94 -33.94 2.22
N LYS A 311 0.23 -33.36 1.97
CA LYS A 311 1.02 -33.73 0.79
C LYS A 311 1.60 -35.14 0.96
N GLY A 312 1.65 -35.89 -0.14
CA GLY A 312 2.24 -37.22 -0.18
C GLY A 312 1.23 -38.36 -0.12
N THR A 313 1.74 -39.58 0.04
CA THR A 313 0.94 -40.81 0.01
C THR A 313 -0.07 -40.89 1.15
N ALA A 314 0.24 -40.35 2.33
CA ALA A 314 -0.67 -40.35 3.47
C ALA A 314 -1.97 -39.56 3.16
N GLY A 315 -1.86 -38.31 2.68
CA GLY A 315 -3.05 -37.54 2.35
C GLY A 315 -3.79 -38.04 1.11
N LEU A 316 -3.10 -38.69 0.17
CA LEU A 316 -3.77 -39.43 -0.92
C LEU A 316 -4.56 -40.63 -0.39
N LYS A 317 -4.04 -41.34 0.62
CA LYS A 317 -4.75 -42.44 1.27
C LYS A 317 -6.00 -41.94 1.97
N ASP A 318 -5.88 -40.89 2.79
CA ASP A 318 -7.02 -40.26 3.47
C ASP A 318 -8.09 -39.82 2.46
N TRP A 319 -7.67 -39.27 1.31
CA TRP A 319 -8.56 -38.86 0.23
C TRP A 319 -9.27 -40.04 -0.45
N VAL A 320 -8.56 -41.14 -0.68
CA VAL A 320 -9.13 -42.40 -1.20
C VAL A 320 -10.14 -42.97 -0.21
N ASP A 321 -9.79 -43.04 1.07
CA ASP A 321 -10.65 -43.53 2.15
C ASP A 321 -11.95 -42.70 2.22
N ASP A 322 -11.85 -41.36 2.10
CA ASP A 322 -13.00 -40.45 2.06
C ASP A 322 -13.92 -40.65 0.83
N LEU A 323 -13.38 -41.19 -0.26
CA LEU A 323 -14.10 -41.44 -1.53
C LEU A 323 -14.62 -42.88 -1.66
N GLY A 324 -14.55 -43.69 -0.60
CA GLY A 324 -15.08 -45.05 -0.56
C GLY A 324 -14.02 -46.13 -0.32
N GLY A 325 -12.75 -45.75 -0.16
CA GLY A 325 -11.66 -46.66 0.16
C GLY A 325 -11.15 -47.49 -1.02
N PHE A 326 -10.27 -48.43 -0.70
CA PHE A 326 -9.80 -49.45 -1.64
C PHE A 326 -10.81 -50.60 -1.68
N PRO A 327 -11.00 -51.25 -2.85
CA PRO A 327 -11.88 -52.42 -2.92
C PRO A 327 -11.24 -53.60 -2.19
N ASP A 328 -12.04 -54.56 -1.71
CA ASP A 328 -11.50 -55.75 -1.04
C ASP A 328 -10.76 -56.69 -2.02
N LYS A 329 -11.19 -56.68 -3.29
CA LYS A 329 -10.71 -57.57 -4.34
C LYS A 329 -10.67 -56.88 -5.71
N PHE A 330 -9.87 -57.42 -6.62
CA PHE A 330 -9.84 -57.02 -8.02
C PHE A 330 -9.55 -58.22 -8.94
N THR A 331 -9.93 -58.08 -10.21
CA THR A 331 -9.56 -59.05 -11.26
C THR A 331 -8.26 -58.62 -11.92
N ASN A 332 -7.23 -59.46 -11.85
CA ASN A 332 -5.93 -59.16 -12.45
C ASN A 332 -5.95 -59.33 -13.99
N SER A 333 -4.83 -59.02 -14.64
CA SER A 333 -4.70 -59.11 -16.11
C SER A 333 -4.82 -60.52 -16.68
N LYS A 334 -4.84 -61.57 -15.84
CA LYS A 334 -5.06 -62.97 -16.23
C LYS A 334 -6.52 -63.41 -16.04
N GLY A 335 -7.41 -62.52 -15.58
CA GLY A 335 -8.79 -62.86 -15.26
C GLY A 335 -8.97 -63.52 -13.89
N GLU A 336 -7.94 -63.53 -13.03
CA GLU A 336 -8.02 -64.13 -11.70
C GLU A 336 -8.47 -63.08 -10.67
N GLU A 337 -9.43 -63.44 -9.82
CA GLU A 337 -9.79 -62.64 -8.64
C GLU A 337 -8.67 -62.73 -7.59
N LYS A 338 -8.21 -61.56 -7.11
CA LYS A 338 -7.19 -61.42 -6.07
C LYS A 338 -7.69 -60.46 -5.00
N SER A 339 -7.27 -60.68 -3.75
CA SER A 339 -7.43 -59.68 -2.69
C SER A 339 -6.62 -58.43 -3.01
N PHE A 340 -7.11 -57.26 -2.62
CA PHE A 340 -6.40 -56.00 -2.75
C PHE A 340 -5.45 -55.83 -1.56
N SER A 341 -4.18 -56.17 -1.74
CA SER A 341 -3.18 -56.12 -0.67
C SER A 341 -2.62 -54.72 -0.47
N ALA A 342 -1.89 -54.53 0.63
CA ALA A 342 -1.16 -53.30 0.91
C ALA A 342 -0.16 -52.92 -0.22
N GLU A 343 0.40 -53.90 -0.93
CA GLU A 343 1.23 -53.63 -2.10
C GLU A 343 0.42 -53.01 -3.26
N GLN A 344 -0.83 -53.47 -3.48
CA GLN A 344 -1.71 -52.88 -4.49
C GLN A 344 -2.20 -51.49 -4.08
N GLU A 345 -2.56 -51.28 -2.81
CA GLU A 345 -2.87 -49.94 -2.28
C GLU A 345 -1.72 -48.97 -2.55
N ASN A 346 -0.50 -49.36 -2.19
CA ASN A 346 0.71 -48.57 -2.43
C ASN A 346 0.96 -48.30 -3.92
N SER A 347 0.64 -49.25 -4.80
CA SER A 347 0.75 -49.05 -6.25
C SER A 347 -0.23 -47.98 -6.76
N VAL A 348 -1.49 -48.01 -6.30
CA VAL A 348 -2.48 -46.98 -6.62
C VAL A 348 -2.07 -45.62 -6.08
N LEU A 349 -1.60 -45.54 -4.83
CA LEU A 349 -1.14 -44.28 -4.24
C LEU A 349 0.07 -43.70 -4.99
N LYS A 350 1.03 -44.54 -5.41
CA LYS A 350 2.14 -44.12 -6.28
C LYS A 350 1.66 -43.64 -7.64
N THR A 351 0.67 -44.31 -8.21
CA THR A 351 0.04 -43.93 -9.49
C THR A 351 -0.63 -42.56 -9.40
N LEU A 352 -1.39 -42.31 -8.33
CA LEU A 352 -2.00 -41.00 -8.03
C LEU A 352 -0.94 -39.91 -7.81
N GLN A 353 0.07 -40.19 -6.97
CA GLN A 353 1.15 -39.25 -6.70
C GLN A 353 1.93 -38.88 -7.97
N SER A 354 2.23 -39.86 -8.82
CA SER A 354 2.89 -39.64 -10.11
C SER A 354 2.03 -38.80 -11.04
N TYR A 355 0.71 -39.03 -11.07
CA TYR A 355 -0.23 -38.27 -11.90
C TYR A 355 -0.36 -36.81 -11.45
N LEU A 356 -0.42 -36.61 -10.14
CA LEU A 356 -0.46 -35.30 -9.48
C LEU A 356 0.82 -34.49 -9.73
N GLY A 357 1.96 -35.16 -9.83
CA GLY A 357 3.26 -34.56 -10.13
C GLY A 357 3.90 -33.84 -8.94
N GLY A 358 4.88 -32.98 -9.23
CA GLY A 358 5.66 -32.26 -8.20
C GLY A 358 5.04 -30.96 -7.69
N GLY A 359 4.02 -30.44 -8.37
CA GLY A 359 3.47 -29.11 -8.15
C GLY A 359 3.85 -28.13 -9.26
N SER A 360 3.40 -26.88 -9.15
CA SER A 360 3.68 -25.77 -10.05
C SER A 360 3.33 -26.07 -11.52
N LYS A 361 2.29 -26.87 -11.74
CA LYS A 361 1.75 -27.17 -13.07
C LYS A 361 0.28 -26.77 -13.15
N TRP A 362 -0.14 -26.37 -14.34
CA TRP A 362 -1.53 -26.05 -14.64
C TRP A 362 -2.36 -27.28 -15.00
N GLY A 363 -1.80 -28.49 -14.96
CA GLY A 363 -2.48 -29.71 -15.30
C GLY A 363 -1.70 -30.93 -14.80
N PRO A 364 -2.23 -32.14 -15.00
CA PRO A 364 -1.59 -33.38 -14.59
C PRO A 364 -0.24 -33.59 -15.29
N SER A 365 0.62 -34.43 -14.71
CA SER A 365 1.93 -34.76 -15.28
C SER A 365 1.86 -35.51 -16.61
N ARG A 366 0.71 -36.12 -16.90
CA ARG A 366 0.38 -36.87 -18.12
C ARG A 366 -1.08 -36.68 -18.47
N THR A 367 -1.45 -36.88 -19.74
CA THR A 367 -2.80 -36.60 -20.25
C THR A 367 -3.89 -37.46 -19.60
N ASN A 368 -3.59 -38.71 -19.26
CA ASN A 368 -4.50 -39.60 -18.54
C ASN A 368 -3.72 -40.42 -17.50
N ILE A 369 -4.40 -40.85 -16.43
CA ILE A 369 -3.74 -41.55 -15.32
C ILE A 369 -3.32 -42.98 -15.68
N THR A 370 -3.95 -43.58 -16.68
CA THR A 370 -3.68 -44.95 -17.11
C THR A 370 -2.52 -45.05 -18.10
N ALA A 371 -2.05 -43.94 -18.67
CA ALA A 371 -0.96 -43.91 -19.63
C ALA A 371 0.30 -44.48 -19.00
N ALA A 372 0.88 -45.47 -19.68
CA ALA A 372 2.09 -46.17 -19.27
C ALA A 372 1.99 -46.93 -17.92
N LEU A 373 0.78 -47.22 -17.42
CA LEU A 373 0.64 -48.18 -16.33
C LEU A 373 0.96 -49.59 -16.82
N LYS A 374 1.67 -50.35 -16.00
CA LYS A 374 1.88 -51.77 -16.23
C LYS A 374 0.53 -52.51 -16.10
N PRO A 375 0.33 -53.66 -16.76
CA PRO A 375 -0.95 -54.37 -16.72
C PRO A 375 -1.49 -54.66 -15.31
N SER A 376 -0.62 -54.94 -14.34
CA SER A 376 -1.00 -55.14 -12.93
C SER A 376 -1.55 -53.87 -12.29
N ASP A 377 -0.89 -52.73 -12.49
CA ASP A 377 -1.28 -51.45 -11.90
C ASP A 377 -2.55 -50.92 -12.57
N LEU A 378 -2.71 -51.16 -13.87
CA LEU A 378 -3.92 -50.84 -14.62
C LEU A 378 -5.13 -51.64 -14.09
N ALA A 379 -4.95 -52.93 -13.82
CA ALA A 379 -6.00 -53.76 -13.22
C ALA A 379 -6.41 -53.24 -11.82
N CYS A 380 -5.44 -52.86 -10.98
CA CYS A 380 -5.71 -52.26 -9.68
C CYS A 380 -6.46 -50.92 -9.81
N TRP A 381 -6.01 -50.05 -10.72
CA TRP A 381 -6.65 -48.76 -10.98
C TRP A 381 -8.10 -48.92 -11.45
N ASN A 382 -8.34 -49.82 -12.42
CA ASN A 382 -9.68 -50.05 -12.97
C ASN A 382 -10.67 -50.62 -11.94
N ALA A 383 -10.16 -51.27 -10.88
CA ALA A 383 -10.98 -51.79 -9.79
C ALA A 383 -11.31 -50.74 -8.71
N MET A 384 -10.64 -49.58 -8.71
CA MET A 384 -10.94 -48.52 -7.75
C MET A 384 -12.39 -48.02 -7.92
N PRO A 385 -13.05 -47.58 -6.83
CA PRO A 385 -14.36 -46.94 -6.90
C PRO A 385 -14.47 -45.89 -8.00
N GLN A 386 -15.62 -45.87 -8.69
CA GLN A 386 -15.87 -44.91 -9.78
C GLN A 386 -15.77 -43.46 -9.31
N THR A 387 -16.09 -43.19 -8.04
CA THR A 387 -15.90 -41.89 -7.38
C THR A 387 -14.45 -41.41 -7.49
N ILE A 388 -13.48 -42.27 -7.16
CA ILE A 388 -12.06 -41.93 -7.26
C ILE A 388 -11.66 -41.72 -8.71
N GLN A 389 -12.05 -42.64 -9.61
CA GLN A 389 -11.73 -42.54 -11.03
C GLN A 389 -12.28 -41.25 -11.66
N ASN A 390 -13.52 -40.87 -11.33
CA ASN A 390 -14.16 -39.64 -11.79
C ASN A 390 -13.46 -38.40 -11.25
N ALA A 391 -13.15 -38.36 -9.94
CA ALA A 391 -12.50 -37.21 -9.32
C ALA A 391 -11.14 -36.91 -9.98
N VAL A 392 -10.38 -37.96 -10.30
CA VAL A 392 -9.13 -37.84 -11.07
C VAL A 392 -9.41 -37.35 -12.49
N THR A 393 -10.33 -37.99 -13.22
CA THR A 393 -10.61 -37.67 -14.63
C THR A 393 -11.14 -36.25 -14.82
N GLN A 394 -11.91 -35.74 -13.87
CA GLN A 394 -12.51 -34.40 -13.92
C GLN A 394 -11.55 -33.30 -13.46
N SER A 395 -10.43 -33.67 -12.83
CA SER A 395 -9.34 -32.76 -12.47
C SER A 395 -8.43 -32.60 -13.68
N THR A 396 -8.83 -31.84 -14.69
CA THR A 396 -8.05 -31.69 -15.93
C THR A 396 -7.07 -30.51 -15.85
N THR A 397 -6.42 -30.17 -16.97
CA THR A 397 -5.71 -28.90 -17.11
C THR A 397 -6.64 -27.74 -16.76
N GLN A 398 -6.16 -26.83 -15.92
CA GLN A 398 -6.93 -25.76 -15.29
C GLN A 398 -8.18 -26.30 -14.57
N TRP A 399 -7.98 -27.34 -13.74
CA TRP A 399 -9.03 -28.09 -13.03
C TRP A 399 -10.15 -27.21 -12.44
N TYR A 400 -9.81 -26.03 -11.91
CA TYR A 400 -10.73 -25.05 -11.33
C TYR A 400 -11.81 -24.54 -12.30
N ASN A 401 -11.58 -24.60 -13.62
CA ASN A 401 -12.62 -24.28 -14.61
C ASN A 401 -13.76 -25.31 -14.61
N ASN A 402 -13.51 -26.51 -14.10
CA ASN A 402 -14.45 -27.62 -14.08
C ASN A 402 -15.15 -27.82 -12.72
N TYR A 403 -15.06 -26.85 -11.80
CA TYR A 403 -15.53 -27.02 -10.41
C TYR A 403 -16.99 -27.47 -10.27
N LYS A 404 -17.86 -27.05 -11.19
CA LYS A 404 -19.28 -27.45 -11.20
C LYS A 404 -19.47 -28.94 -11.42
N ASN A 405 -18.57 -29.58 -12.16
CA ASN A 405 -18.69 -30.97 -12.57
C ASN A 405 -17.80 -31.93 -11.78
N TRP A 406 -17.03 -31.44 -10.79
CA TRP A 406 -16.21 -32.32 -9.95
C TRP A 406 -17.03 -33.36 -9.20
N GLN A 407 -16.38 -34.50 -8.96
CA GLN A 407 -16.98 -35.65 -8.33
C GLN A 407 -17.47 -35.24 -6.95
N THR A 408 -18.75 -35.49 -6.70
CA THR A 408 -19.37 -35.25 -5.41
C THR A 408 -19.35 -36.55 -4.63
N GLY A 409 -18.68 -36.55 -3.48
CA GLY A 409 -18.76 -37.59 -2.45
C GLY A 409 -19.77 -37.22 -1.36
N SER A 410 -19.79 -37.97 -0.27
CA SER A 410 -20.76 -37.77 0.83
C SER A 410 -20.63 -36.40 1.51
N LYS A 411 -19.42 -35.84 1.54
CA LYS A 411 -19.15 -34.55 2.18
C LYS A 411 -19.25 -33.37 1.20
N GLY A 412 -19.04 -33.56 -0.10
CA GLY A 412 -18.84 -32.44 -1.04
C GLY A 412 -18.04 -32.84 -2.28
N LYS A 413 -17.43 -31.86 -2.95
CA LYS A 413 -16.68 -32.06 -4.19
C LYS A 413 -15.21 -32.36 -3.94
N TYR A 414 -14.65 -33.25 -4.75
CA TYR A 414 -13.26 -33.72 -4.64
C TYR A 414 -12.52 -33.51 -5.95
N PHE A 415 -11.26 -33.06 -5.85
CA PHE A 415 -10.42 -32.82 -7.02
C PHE A 415 -8.93 -32.92 -6.67
N LEU A 416 -8.10 -33.01 -7.71
CA LEU A 416 -6.64 -32.96 -7.63
C LEU A 416 -6.16 -31.56 -8.01
N ASN A 417 -5.34 -30.95 -7.16
CA ASN A 417 -4.72 -29.66 -7.43
C ASN A 417 -3.25 -29.87 -7.85
N TYR A 418 -2.97 -29.61 -9.12
CA TYR A 418 -1.65 -29.83 -9.72
C TYR A 418 -0.63 -28.73 -9.43
N TRP A 419 -1.07 -27.56 -8.97
CA TRP A 419 -0.16 -26.49 -8.58
C TRP A 419 0.46 -26.76 -7.21
N TYR A 420 -0.34 -27.24 -6.25
CA TYR A 420 0.17 -27.57 -4.92
C TYR A 420 0.55 -29.06 -4.78
N ALA A 421 0.21 -29.87 -5.78
CA ALA A 421 0.37 -31.32 -5.76
C ALA A 421 -0.24 -31.98 -4.51
N VAL A 422 -1.50 -31.63 -4.23
CA VAL A 422 -2.30 -32.23 -3.15
C VAL A 422 -3.74 -32.45 -3.61
N PRO A 423 -4.45 -33.45 -3.08
CA PRO A 423 -5.88 -33.59 -3.32
C PRO A 423 -6.65 -32.61 -2.41
N TYR A 424 -7.82 -32.19 -2.88
CA TYR A 424 -8.65 -31.18 -2.25
C TYR A 424 -10.08 -31.66 -2.03
N TYR A 425 -10.73 -30.97 -1.10
CA TYR A 425 -12.14 -31.07 -0.80
C TYR A 425 -12.78 -29.66 -0.81
N MET A 426 -14.00 -29.57 -1.36
CA MET A 426 -14.81 -28.36 -1.42
C MET A 426 -16.27 -28.66 -1.09
N SER A 427 -16.81 -28.09 -0.02
CA SER A 427 -18.22 -28.24 0.34
C SER A 427 -19.18 -27.46 -0.57
N SER A 428 -20.48 -27.67 -0.37
CA SER A 428 -21.54 -26.85 -0.99
C SER A 428 -21.49 -25.39 -0.53
N THR A 429 -21.08 -25.11 0.71
CA THR A 429 -20.86 -23.75 1.22
C THR A 429 -19.76 -23.05 0.43
N ALA A 430 -18.62 -23.72 0.23
CA ALA A 430 -17.53 -23.20 -0.59
C ALA A 430 -17.97 -22.98 -2.05
N GLU A 431 -18.70 -23.94 -2.64
CA GLU A 431 -19.25 -23.79 -3.99
C GLU A 431 -20.18 -22.58 -4.12
N ALA A 432 -21.06 -22.33 -3.15
CA ALA A 432 -21.93 -21.15 -3.13
C ALA A 432 -21.13 -19.85 -3.14
N VAL A 433 -20.00 -19.81 -2.42
CA VAL A 433 -19.09 -18.66 -2.44
C VAL A 433 -18.41 -18.50 -3.79
N VAL A 434 -17.91 -19.58 -4.41
CA VAL A 434 -17.33 -19.55 -5.76
C VAL A 434 -18.33 -19.00 -6.79
N ASN A 435 -19.60 -19.41 -6.67
CA ASN A 435 -20.67 -18.88 -7.51
C ASN A 435 -20.93 -17.39 -7.24
N ALA A 436 -20.90 -16.96 -5.96
CA ALA A 436 -21.12 -15.58 -5.57
C ALA A 436 -20.02 -14.62 -6.05
N THR A 437 -18.75 -15.05 -6.07
CA THR A 437 -17.65 -14.26 -6.63
C THR A 437 -17.69 -14.18 -8.16
N GLY A 438 -18.38 -15.13 -8.82
CA GLY A 438 -18.43 -15.23 -10.27
C GLY A 438 -17.07 -15.54 -10.91
N ARG A 439 -16.11 -16.05 -10.12
CA ARG A 439 -14.74 -16.33 -10.57
C ARG A 439 -14.37 -17.77 -10.27
N HIS A 440 -14.24 -18.58 -11.32
CA HIS A 440 -13.87 -19.99 -11.19
C HIS A 440 -12.52 -20.18 -10.51
N TYR A 441 -11.60 -19.23 -10.67
CA TYR A 441 -10.29 -19.21 -10.01
C TYR A 441 -10.39 -19.24 -8.47
N THR A 442 -11.53 -18.82 -7.89
CA THR A 442 -11.82 -18.98 -6.45
C THR A 442 -11.79 -20.44 -6.00
N SER A 443 -12.11 -21.40 -6.88
CA SER A 443 -12.08 -22.83 -6.58
C SER A 443 -10.68 -23.47 -6.72
N MET A 444 -9.68 -22.71 -7.19
CA MET A 444 -8.34 -23.22 -7.45
C MET A 444 -7.71 -23.83 -6.19
N SER A 445 -7.69 -23.07 -5.09
CA SER A 445 -7.16 -23.49 -3.79
C SER A 445 -7.77 -22.67 -2.67
N TYR A 446 -7.53 -23.07 -1.42
CA TYR A 446 -8.01 -22.32 -0.24
C TYR A 446 -7.38 -20.91 -0.15
N LYS A 447 -6.12 -20.74 -0.60
CA LYS A 447 -5.44 -19.44 -0.68
C LYS A 447 -6.12 -18.51 -1.68
N GLU A 448 -6.38 -19.04 -2.87
CA GLU A 448 -7.07 -18.32 -3.94
C GLU A 448 -8.53 -18.02 -3.58
N PHE A 449 -9.16 -18.94 -2.86
CA PHE A 449 -10.51 -18.77 -2.34
C PHE A 449 -10.60 -17.55 -1.44
N PHE A 450 -9.73 -17.47 -0.41
CA PHE A 450 -9.73 -16.34 0.50
C PHE A 450 -9.39 -15.03 -0.21
N ALA A 451 -8.36 -15.00 -1.05
CA ALA A 451 -7.95 -13.79 -1.76
C ALA A 451 -9.06 -13.23 -2.67
N ASN A 452 -9.81 -14.10 -3.37
CA ASN A 452 -10.99 -13.67 -4.15
C ASN A 452 -12.15 -13.20 -3.25
N CYS A 453 -12.39 -13.85 -2.10
CA CYS A 453 -13.39 -13.38 -1.13
C CYS A 453 -13.04 -11.99 -0.60
N TYR A 454 -11.76 -11.78 -0.25
CA TYR A 454 -11.25 -10.49 0.21
C TYR A 454 -11.43 -9.41 -0.88
N ALA A 455 -11.04 -9.72 -2.12
CA ALA A 455 -11.16 -8.78 -3.24
C ALA A 455 -12.61 -8.41 -3.57
N GLU A 456 -13.56 -9.34 -3.44
CA GLU A 456 -14.99 -9.07 -3.63
C GLU A 456 -15.60 -8.34 -2.41
N TYR A 457 -15.11 -8.63 -1.19
CA TYR A 457 -15.59 -7.96 0.01
C TYR A 457 -15.32 -6.46 -0.03
N PHE A 458 -14.10 -6.07 -0.38
CA PHE A 458 -13.67 -4.66 -0.46
C PHE A 458 -13.94 -3.99 -1.81
N LYS A 459 -14.86 -4.52 -2.61
CA LYS A 459 -15.09 -4.02 -3.98
C LYS A 459 -15.82 -2.68 -4.05
N ASP A 460 -16.74 -2.42 -3.13
CA ASP A 460 -17.46 -1.14 -3.11
C ASP A 460 -16.64 -0.07 -2.39
N HIS A 461 -16.26 0.97 -3.13
CA HIS A 461 -15.49 2.10 -2.62
C HIS A 461 -16.24 2.89 -1.54
N GLY A 462 -17.58 2.89 -1.59
CA GLY A 462 -18.41 3.52 -0.55
C GLY A 462 -18.39 2.74 0.77
N GLY A 463 -17.86 1.51 0.77
CA GLY A 463 -17.87 0.66 1.95
C GLY A 463 -16.96 1.14 3.07
N TYR A 464 -15.95 1.98 2.80
CA TYR A 464 -15.15 2.61 3.85
C TYR A 464 -15.97 3.58 4.71
N ALA A 465 -16.92 4.30 4.11
CA ALA A 465 -17.83 5.19 4.82
C ALA A 465 -19.05 4.44 5.40
N ASP A 466 -19.44 3.34 4.78
CA ASP A 466 -20.57 2.50 5.19
C ASP A 466 -20.26 1.01 4.96
N HIS A 467 -19.75 0.34 6.01
CA HIS A 467 -19.31 -1.05 5.95
C HIS A 467 -20.41 -2.03 5.50
N SER A 468 -21.70 -1.64 5.54
CA SER A 468 -22.79 -2.48 5.05
C SER A 468 -22.75 -2.69 3.53
N ARG A 469 -22.05 -1.81 2.81
CA ARG A 469 -21.85 -1.89 1.36
C ARG A 469 -20.77 -2.90 0.95
N TRP A 470 -19.90 -3.28 1.88
CA TRP A 470 -18.90 -4.32 1.64
C TRP A 470 -19.52 -5.73 1.60
N GLY A 471 -18.84 -6.63 0.91
CA GLY A 471 -19.25 -8.03 0.81
C GLY A 471 -20.16 -8.34 -0.36
N GLY A 472 -20.85 -7.37 -0.98
CA GLY A 472 -21.66 -7.57 -2.18
C GLY A 472 -22.55 -8.82 -2.12
N LYS A 473 -22.32 -9.76 -3.05
CA LYS A 473 -23.06 -11.04 -3.17
C LYS A 473 -22.53 -12.16 -2.26
N LEU A 474 -21.46 -11.93 -1.50
CA LEU A 474 -20.88 -12.95 -0.65
C LEU A 474 -21.90 -13.42 0.42
N PRO A 475 -21.88 -14.71 0.79
CA PRO A 475 -22.71 -15.23 1.86
C PRO A 475 -22.48 -14.51 3.20
N GLY A 476 -23.52 -14.49 4.04
CA GLY A 476 -23.49 -13.83 5.34
C GLY A 476 -22.38 -14.35 6.27
N SER A 477 -22.05 -15.64 6.20
CA SER A 477 -20.93 -16.25 6.96
C SER A 477 -19.58 -15.64 6.55
N VAL A 478 -19.32 -15.49 5.25
CA VAL A 478 -18.10 -14.83 4.74
C VAL A 478 -18.07 -13.37 5.18
N LYS A 479 -19.18 -12.64 5.07
CA LYS A 479 -19.26 -11.24 5.49
C LYS A 479 -18.99 -11.08 6.98
N LYS A 480 -19.57 -11.95 7.81
CA LYS A 480 -19.37 -11.98 9.26
C LYS A 480 -17.91 -12.29 9.61
N PHE A 481 -17.30 -13.25 8.94
CA PHE A 481 -15.88 -13.57 9.15
C PHE A 481 -14.99 -12.38 8.77
N MET A 482 -15.17 -11.80 7.58
CA MET A 482 -14.40 -10.63 7.14
C MET A 482 -14.56 -9.47 8.12
N LYS A 483 -15.77 -9.20 8.60
CA LYS A 483 -16.00 -8.16 9.60
C LYS A 483 -15.27 -8.48 10.92
N ASN A 484 -15.54 -9.62 11.53
CA ASN A 484 -15.10 -9.90 12.89
C ASN A 484 -13.60 -10.24 12.99
N HIS A 485 -13.04 -10.84 11.95
CA HIS A 485 -11.69 -11.38 11.98
C HIS A 485 -10.75 -10.70 11.01
N VAL A 486 -11.22 -9.97 10.01
CA VAL A 486 -10.33 -9.21 9.11
C VAL A 486 -10.38 -7.73 9.47
N LEU A 487 -11.56 -7.12 9.52
CA LEU A 487 -11.74 -5.70 9.88
C LEU A 487 -11.53 -5.40 11.37
N ASP A 488 -12.36 -5.99 12.24
CA ASP A 488 -12.49 -5.58 13.65
C ASP A 488 -11.39 -6.20 14.55
N ARG A 489 -10.20 -6.44 14.01
CA ARG A 489 -9.12 -7.18 14.68
C ARG A 489 -8.47 -6.37 15.82
N GLN A 490 -8.32 -6.99 17.00
CA GLN A 490 -7.42 -6.51 18.06
C GLN A 490 -5.99 -7.03 17.81
N PRO A 491 -4.91 -6.28 18.13
CA PRO A 491 -4.87 -5.03 18.92
C PRO A 491 -5.26 -3.73 18.17
N TYR A 492 -5.75 -3.76 16.94
CA TYR A 492 -6.03 -2.56 16.14
C TYR A 492 -7.37 -1.87 16.48
N ALA A 493 -7.73 -1.76 17.76
CA ALA A 493 -8.64 -0.69 18.16
C ALA A 493 -7.86 0.63 18.10
N PRO A 494 -8.35 1.70 17.42
CA PRO A 494 -7.81 3.03 17.67
C PRO A 494 -7.85 3.28 19.18
N PRO A 495 -6.88 4.00 19.77
CA PRO A 495 -6.95 4.37 21.18
C PRO A 495 -8.34 4.96 21.40
N LYS A 496 -9.09 4.42 22.37
CA LYS A 496 -10.40 4.96 22.77
C LYS A 496 -10.22 6.46 22.77
N LYS A 497 -10.94 7.19 21.89
CA LYS A 497 -10.99 8.65 21.96
C LYS A 497 -11.26 8.95 23.42
N SER A 498 -10.26 9.53 24.10
CA SER A 498 -10.45 10.00 25.46
C SER A 498 -11.68 10.89 25.36
N SER A 499 -12.79 10.44 25.95
CA SER A 499 -13.95 11.30 26.07
C SER A 499 -13.41 12.55 26.74
N PRO A 500 -13.63 13.76 26.18
CA PRO A 500 -13.14 14.98 26.79
C PRO A 500 -13.60 14.93 28.24
N ASN A 501 -12.62 14.84 29.13
CA ASN A 501 -12.86 14.64 30.54
C ASN A 501 -13.62 15.89 30.99
N LYS A 502 -14.94 15.76 31.17
CA LYS A 502 -15.83 16.86 31.58
C LYS A 502 -15.58 17.31 33.03
N ASN A 503 -14.56 16.79 33.69
CA ASN A 503 -14.24 17.05 35.10
C ASN A 503 -12.93 17.83 35.28
N GLY A 504 -12.72 18.84 34.44
CA GLY A 504 -11.60 19.78 34.54
C GLY A 504 -12.04 21.23 34.74
N ALA A 505 -13.07 21.47 35.56
CA ALA A 505 -13.31 22.79 36.11
C ALA A 505 -12.26 23.04 37.20
N GLY A 506 -11.13 23.64 36.81
CA GLY A 506 -10.14 24.15 37.75
C GLY A 506 -10.69 25.37 38.46
N GLU A 507 -11.04 25.21 39.73
CA GLU A 507 -11.30 26.30 40.66
C GLU A 507 -9.99 27.04 40.97
N SER A 508 -10.09 28.38 40.94
CA SER A 508 -9.08 29.32 41.46
C SER A 508 -9.03 29.25 42.99
N PRO A 509 -7.88 29.49 43.65
CA PRO A 509 -7.78 29.36 45.10
C PRO A 509 -8.35 30.60 45.78
N ALA A 510 -9.51 30.47 46.43
CA ALA A 510 -10.03 31.46 47.35
C ALA A 510 -9.60 31.16 48.79
N ILE A 511 -9.10 32.20 49.46
CA ILE A 511 -8.65 32.25 50.84
C ILE A 511 -9.82 31.93 51.79
N GLY A 512 -9.56 31.10 52.78
CA GLY A 512 -10.57 30.46 53.63
C GLY A 512 -11.24 31.37 54.67
N ILE A 513 -12.47 30.99 55.00
CA ILE A 513 -13.14 31.21 56.30
C ILE A 513 -14.11 30.03 56.51
N THR A 514 -13.91 29.22 57.56
CA THR A 514 -14.94 28.36 58.21
C THR A 514 -15.60 29.20 59.32
N PRO A 515 -16.87 29.02 59.76
CA PRO A 515 -17.58 27.76 60.10
C PRO A 515 -19.15 27.86 59.94
N PRO A 516 -20.06 27.12 60.64
CA PRO A 516 -20.03 25.77 61.24
C PRO A 516 -21.12 24.80 60.69
N ALA A 517 -21.08 23.58 61.20
CA ALA A 517 -21.95 22.44 60.91
C ALA A 517 -23.46 22.65 61.08
N ALA A 518 -24.25 21.92 60.27
CA ALA A 518 -25.63 21.56 60.56
C ALA A 518 -25.88 20.08 60.15
N THR A 519 -26.56 19.39 61.05
CA THR A 519 -26.93 17.98 61.14
C THR A 519 -28.14 17.58 60.28
N GLY A 520 -28.25 16.30 59.92
CA GLY A 520 -29.51 15.62 59.51
C GLY A 520 -29.28 14.47 58.51
N GLU A 521 -29.21 13.21 58.96
CA GLU A 521 -30.27 12.16 58.86
C GLU A 521 -30.61 11.76 57.40
N ALA A 522 -30.16 10.59 56.92
CA ALA A 522 -30.75 9.23 57.06
C ALA A 522 -31.96 8.97 56.13
N GLY A 523 -31.84 7.97 55.25
CA GLY A 523 -32.97 7.42 54.48
C GLY A 523 -32.56 6.58 53.26
N THR A 524 -32.33 5.29 53.48
CA THR A 524 -32.46 4.19 52.49
C THR A 524 -33.88 3.57 52.62
N PRO A 525 -34.37 2.65 51.76
CA PRO A 525 -33.68 1.74 50.82
C PRO A 525 -33.70 2.16 49.34
#